data_AF-M7ZAA0-F1
#
_entry.id   AF-M7ZAA0-F1
#
_cell.length_a   1.000
_cell.length_b   1.000
_cell.length_c   1.000
_cell.angle_alpha   90.00
_cell.angle_beta   90.00
_cell.angle_gamma   90.00
#
_symmetry.space_group_name_H-M   'P 1'
#
loop_
_entity.id
_entity.type
_entity.pdbx_description
1 polymer ?
#
loop_
_entity_poly.entity_id
_entity_poly.type
_entity_poly.pdbx_seq_one_letter_code
_entity_poly.pdbx_strand_id
1 'polypeptide(L)'
;MVSYAACLEGADVVRHFDRRVAARREPGYVFNKACVQSYNFMSFCGGPLEVATEEEAEKLMSQNEKDSANEAEVLSAPPRLVYNNFVLRLARDMLVAVASGWDQHVEVINKIIPQHWKDEPVARILELCILHIAMAEMTSKGTPHKVAINEAVDLAKRFCDGGAPRVINGCLRTYVKDHMSNGNSQAAELKP
;
A
#
# COMPACT_ATOMS: atom_id res chain seq x y z
N MET A 1 -6.00 4.26 -2.19
CA MET A 1 -4.55 4.50 -2.00
C MET A 1 -4.11 5.73 -2.81
N VAL A 2 -3.20 6.58 -2.30
CA VAL A 2 -2.77 7.83 -2.98
C VAL A 2 -2.09 7.56 -4.32
N SER A 3 -1.18 6.58 -4.38
CA SER A 3 -0.49 6.18 -5.63
C SER A 3 -1.47 5.75 -6.71
N TYR A 4 -2.48 4.94 -6.35
CA TYR A 4 -3.53 4.52 -7.27
C TYR A 4 -4.32 5.70 -7.86
N ALA A 5 -4.76 6.63 -7.01
CA ALA A 5 -5.50 7.81 -7.47
C ALA A 5 -4.64 8.69 -8.39
N ALA A 6 -3.35 8.86 -8.06
CA ALA A 6 -2.42 9.59 -8.90
C ALA A 6 -2.23 8.93 -10.29
N CYS A 7 -2.13 7.60 -10.34
CA CYS A 7 -2.06 6.85 -11.60
C CYS A 7 -3.31 7.03 -12.47
N LEU A 8 -4.51 6.99 -11.86
CA LEU A 8 -5.77 7.20 -12.59
C LEU A 8 -5.89 8.63 -13.13
N GLU A 9 -5.41 9.63 -12.38
CA GLU A 9 -5.41 11.03 -12.80
C GLU A 9 -4.27 11.40 -13.76
N GLY A 10 -3.30 10.49 -13.99
CA GLY A 10 -2.06 10.81 -14.72
C GLY A 10 -1.24 11.90 -14.03
N ALA A 11 -1.32 11.98 -12.70
CA ALA A 11 -0.68 13.02 -11.91
C ALA A 11 0.57 12.49 -11.19
N ASP A 12 1.52 13.39 -10.90
CA ASP A 12 2.63 13.09 -10.01
C ASP A 12 2.11 12.72 -8.61
N VAL A 13 2.59 11.59 -8.07
CA VAL A 13 2.10 11.00 -6.82
C VAL A 13 2.38 11.90 -5.61
N VAL A 14 3.54 12.57 -5.57
CA VAL A 14 3.92 13.48 -4.49
C VAL A 14 3.06 14.72 -4.53
N ARG A 15 2.86 15.30 -5.72
CA ARG A 15 2.00 16.46 -5.93
C ARG A 15 0.54 16.17 -5.59
N HIS A 16 0.04 14.97 -5.94
CA HIS A 16 -1.31 14.56 -5.58
C HIS A 16 -1.46 14.42 -4.05
N PHE A 17 -0.47 13.85 -3.37
CA PHE A 17 -0.44 13.80 -1.90
C PHE A 17 -0.43 15.20 -1.27
N ASP A 18 0.47 16.07 -1.70
CA ASP A 18 0.60 17.44 -1.18
C ASP A 18 -0.71 18.23 -1.36
N ARG A 19 -1.41 18.03 -2.49
CA ARG A 19 -2.74 18.60 -2.74
C ARG A 19 -3.76 18.12 -1.71
N ARG A 20 -3.81 16.80 -1.42
CA ARG A 20 -4.72 16.24 -0.42
C ARG A 20 -4.41 16.73 1.00
N VAL A 21 -3.14 16.88 1.33
CA VAL A 21 -2.69 17.42 2.62
C VAL A 21 -3.06 18.90 2.77
N ALA A 22 -3.00 19.68 1.68
CA ALA A 22 -3.37 21.09 1.67
C ALA A 22 -4.89 21.34 1.56
N ALA A 23 -5.68 20.32 1.21
CA ALA A 23 -7.12 20.45 1.01
C ALA A 23 -7.81 20.92 2.30
N ARG A 24 -8.58 22.01 2.19
CA ARG A 24 -9.51 22.47 3.22
C ARG A 24 -10.86 21.82 2.96
N ARG A 25 -11.55 21.35 4.00
CA ARG A 25 -12.94 20.89 3.86
C ARG A 25 -13.91 22.07 3.80
N GLU A 26 -15.11 21.76 3.34
CA GLU A 26 -16.22 22.70 3.26
C GLU A 26 -16.48 23.39 4.61
N PRO A 27 -16.85 24.68 4.61
CA PRO A 27 -17.19 25.40 5.84
C PRO A 27 -18.25 24.65 6.66
N GLY A 28 -17.95 24.35 7.92
CA GLY A 28 -18.88 23.70 8.86
C GLY A 28 -18.64 22.21 9.10
N TYR A 29 -17.76 21.55 8.34
CA TYR A 29 -17.40 20.17 8.63
C TYR A 29 -16.50 20.06 9.88
N VAL A 30 -16.89 19.20 10.83
CA VAL A 30 -16.11 18.87 12.02
C VAL A 30 -15.79 17.38 12.00
N PHE A 31 -14.50 17.04 11.90
CA PHE A 31 -14.05 15.65 11.92
C PHE A 31 -14.26 15.05 13.32
N ASN A 32 -14.97 13.93 13.38
CA ASN A 32 -15.14 13.19 14.63
C ASN A 32 -13.86 12.42 14.97
N LYS A 33 -13.06 12.97 15.88
CA LYS A 33 -11.81 12.34 16.35
C LYS A 33 -12.02 10.98 17.02
N ALA A 34 -13.21 10.68 17.54
CA ALA A 34 -13.50 9.38 18.14
C ALA A 34 -13.39 8.25 17.12
N CYS A 35 -13.68 8.52 15.83
CA CYS A 35 -13.54 7.55 14.75
C CYS A 35 -12.09 7.08 14.59
N VAL A 36 -11.09 7.91 14.92
CA VAL A 36 -9.67 7.50 14.87
C VAL A 36 -9.34 6.49 15.96
N GLN A 37 -10.02 6.56 17.11
CA GLN A 37 -9.79 5.64 18.23
C GLN A 37 -10.41 4.26 18.00
N SER A 38 -11.57 4.21 17.34
CA SER A 38 -12.25 2.96 16.99
C SER A 38 -11.70 2.34 15.69
N TYR A 39 -10.93 3.09 14.91
CA TYR A 39 -10.41 2.61 13.63
C TYR A 39 -9.31 1.56 13.81
N ASN A 40 -9.62 0.32 13.45
CA ASN A 40 -8.65 -0.76 13.37
C ASN A 40 -8.18 -0.98 11.93
N PHE A 41 -6.95 -0.56 11.64
CA PHE A 41 -6.34 -0.71 10.32
C PHE A 41 -5.86 -2.15 10.01
N MET A 42 -6.06 -3.14 10.89
CA MET A 42 -5.71 -4.55 10.63
C MET A 42 -6.93 -5.47 10.67
N SER A 43 -8.16 -4.95 10.69
CA SER A 43 -9.38 -5.76 10.78
C SER A 43 -9.56 -6.75 9.61
N PHE A 44 -8.95 -6.46 8.45
CA PHE A 44 -8.98 -7.28 7.24
C PHE A 44 -7.88 -8.37 7.23
N CYS A 45 -6.96 -8.35 8.20
CA CYS A 45 -5.95 -9.39 8.34
C CYS A 45 -6.53 -10.55 9.15
N GLY A 46 -7.07 -11.57 8.46
CA GLY A 46 -7.63 -12.75 9.12
C GLY A 46 -8.08 -13.82 8.13
N GLY A 47 -8.27 -15.05 8.62
CA GLY A 47 -8.99 -16.07 7.86
C GLY A 47 -10.50 -15.81 7.85
N PRO A 48 -11.27 -16.58 7.07
CA PRO A 48 -12.72 -16.56 7.16
C PRO A 48 -13.18 -16.77 8.61
N LEU A 49 -14.15 -15.97 9.06
CA LEU A 49 -14.78 -16.14 10.37
C LEU A 49 -15.83 -17.26 10.27
N GLU A 50 -15.73 -18.26 11.14
CA GLU A 50 -16.76 -19.27 11.32
C GLU A 50 -17.64 -18.87 12.50
N VAL A 51 -18.95 -18.91 12.31
CA VAL A 51 -19.96 -18.58 13.33
C VAL A 51 -20.82 -19.79 13.61
N ALA A 52 -21.16 -20.02 14.88
CA ALA A 52 -21.96 -21.18 15.28
C ALA A 52 -23.46 -20.91 15.21
N THR A 53 -23.88 -19.65 15.35
CA THR A 53 -25.28 -19.23 15.39
C THR A 53 -25.57 -18.05 14.47
N GLU A 54 -26.83 -17.92 14.05
CA GLU A 54 -27.31 -16.79 13.25
C GLU A 54 -27.23 -15.46 14.02
N GLU A 55 -27.51 -15.48 15.33
CA GLU A 55 -27.40 -14.29 16.20
C GLU A 55 -25.95 -13.77 16.30
N GLU A 56 -24.96 -14.67 16.34
CA GLU A 56 -23.54 -14.30 16.30
C GLU A 56 -23.18 -13.66 14.96
N ALA A 57 -23.68 -14.25 13.86
CA ALA A 57 -23.49 -13.71 12.52
C ALA A 57 -24.06 -12.29 12.38
N GLU A 58 -25.29 -12.07 12.85
CA GLU A 58 -25.94 -10.75 12.83
C GLU A 58 -25.16 -9.71 13.63
N LYS A 59 -24.66 -10.08 14.81
CA LYS A 59 -23.85 -9.19 15.64
C LYS A 59 -22.54 -8.80 14.96
N LEU A 60 -21.86 -9.75 14.32
CA LEU A 60 -20.63 -9.49 13.57
C LEU A 60 -20.89 -8.63 12.35
N MET A 61 -21.98 -8.85 11.62
CA MET A 61 -22.37 -7.99 10.49
C MET A 61 -22.63 -6.55 10.96
N SER A 62 -23.39 -6.37 12.04
CA SER A 62 -23.65 -5.04 12.62
C SER A 62 -22.35 -4.35 13.07
N GLN A 63 -21.38 -5.09 13.60
CA GLN A 63 -20.08 -4.53 13.95
C GLN A 63 -19.27 -4.14 12.71
N ASN A 64 -19.26 -4.98 11.68
CA ASN A 64 -18.54 -4.73 10.43
C ASN A 64 -19.09 -3.48 9.71
N GLU A 65 -20.41 -3.27 9.71
CA GLU A 65 -21.02 -2.05 9.18
C GLU A 65 -20.54 -0.79 9.92
N LYS A 66 -20.47 -0.84 11.26
CA LYS A 66 -19.96 0.28 12.07
C LYS A 66 -18.48 0.54 11.79
N ASP A 67 -17.68 -0.51 11.67
CA ASP A 67 -16.25 -0.40 11.38
C ASP A 67 -16.01 0.16 9.98
N SER A 68 -16.80 -0.27 9.00
CA SER A 68 -16.80 0.23 7.62
C SER A 68 -17.16 1.72 7.55
N ALA A 69 -18.18 2.15 8.33
CA ALA A 69 -18.55 3.56 8.43
C ALA A 69 -17.44 4.42 9.04
N ASN A 70 -16.79 3.93 10.11
CA ASN A 70 -15.65 4.61 10.73
C ASN A 70 -14.47 4.72 9.75
N GLU A 71 -14.18 3.63 9.01
CA GLU A 71 -13.12 3.62 8.01
C GLU A 71 -13.37 4.64 6.89
N ALA A 72 -14.60 4.69 6.36
CA ALA A 72 -14.97 5.64 5.32
C ALA A 72 -14.78 7.10 5.78
N GLU A 73 -15.16 7.42 7.02
CA GLU A 73 -14.95 8.75 7.62
C GLU A 73 -13.45 9.08 7.73
N VAL A 74 -12.64 8.14 8.21
CA VAL A 74 -11.19 8.31 8.36
C VAL A 74 -10.50 8.48 6.99
N LEU A 75 -10.82 7.66 6.00
CA LEU A 75 -10.15 7.67 4.69
C LEU A 75 -10.57 8.84 3.79
N SER A 76 -11.79 9.36 3.98
CA SER A 76 -12.29 10.53 3.26
C SER A 76 -11.87 11.86 3.91
N ALA A 77 -11.46 11.85 5.18
CA ALA A 77 -11.00 13.05 5.87
C ALA A 77 -9.68 13.57 5.28
N PRO A 78 -9.45 14.91 5.27
CA PRO A 78 -8.16 15.48 4.96
C PRO A 78 -7.07 14.86 5.86
N PRO A 79 -5.94 14.39 5.30
CA PRO A 79 -4.92 13.70 6.08
C PRO A 79 -4.42 14.49 7.30
N ARG A 80 -4.43 15.82 7.25
CA ARG A 80 -4.05 16.70 8.39
C ARG A 80 -4.96 16.63 9.60
N LEU A 81 -6.20 16.17 9.44
CA LEU A 81 -7.15 16.02 10.55
C LEU A 81 -7.02 14.66 11.24
N VAL A 82 -6.54 13.66 10.48
CA VAL A 82 -6.42 12.27 10.93
C VAL A 82 -5.02 11.98 11.48
N TYR A 83 -3.99 12.41 10.74
CA TYR A 83 -2.61 12.05 10.98
C TYR A 83 -1.80 13.25 11.46
N ASN A 84 -0.83 12.99 12.34
CA ASN A 84 0.10 14.00 12.80
C ASN A 84 1.14 14.36 11.71
N ASN A 85 1.85 15.48 11.91
CA ASN A 85 2.86 15.96 10.96
C ASN A 85 4.03 14.98 10.75
N PHE A 86 4.34 14.13 11.73
CA PHE A 86 5.40 13.13 11.58
C PHE A 86 5.00 12.06 10.57
N VAL A 87 3.80 11.48 10.72
CA VAL A 87 3.26 10.47 9.81
C VAL A 87 3.10 11.03 8.40
N LEU A 88 2.62 12.27 8.26
CA LEU A 88 2.49 12.91 6.95
C LEU A 88 3.83 13.13 6.25
N ARG A 89 4.88 13.51 7.00
CA ARG A 89 6.23 13.63 6.45
C ARG A 89 6.78 12.26 6.03
N LEU A 90 6.63 11.25 6.87
CA LEU A 90 7.08 9.89 6.56
C LEU A 90 6.40 9.36 5.29
N ALA A 91 5.08 9.53 5.18
CA ALA A 91 4.32 9.14 4.01
C ALA A 91 4.81 9.89 2.76
N ARG A 92 5.04 11.21 2.86
CA ARG A 92 5.59 12.00 1.76
C ARG A 92 6.95 11.49 1.31
N ASP A 93 7.86 11.22 2.26
CA ASP A 93 9.21 10.72 1.95
C ASP A 93 9.16 9.35 1.26
N MET A 94 8.23 8.47 1.65
CA MET A 94 7.99 7.21 0.96
C MET A 94 7.49 7.43 -0.48
N LEU A 95 6.54 8.34 -0.70
CA LEU A 95 6.04 8.65 -2.04
C LEU A 95 7.11 9.30 -2.93
N VAL A 96 8.00 10.11 -2.36
CA VAL A 96 9.16 10.65 -3.07
C VAL A 96 10.09 9.52 -3.50
N ALA A 97 10.39 8.56 -2.61
CA ALA A 97 11.21 7.40 -2.96
C ALA A 97 10.58 6.56 -4.09
N VAL A 98 9.26 6.36 -4.05
CA VAL A 98 8.50 5.69 -5.12
C VAL A 98 8.64 6.43 -6.44
N ALA A 99 8.42 7.75 -6.44
CA ALA A 99 8.53 8.57 -7.65
C ALA A 99 9.95 8.58 -8.22
N SER A 100 10.99 8.69 -7.37
CA SER A 100 12.38 8.70 -7.82
C SER A 100 12.85 7.37 -8.39
N GLY A 101 12.32 6.25 -7.88
CA GLY A 101 12.68 4.91 -8.36
C GLY A 101 11.77 4.39 -9.46
N TRP A 102 10.79 5.18 -9.92
CA TRP A 102 9.68 4.69 -10.75
C TRP A 102 10.15 3.98 -12.01
N ASP A 103 10.97 4.63 -12.83
CA ASP A 103 11.42 4.08 -14.13
C ASP A 103 12.21 2.78 -13.95
N GLN A 104 13.10 2.73 -12.95
CA GLN A 104 13.85 1.52 -12.63
C GLN A 104 12.92 0.39 -12.16
N HIS A 105 11.94 0.71 -11.32
CA HIS A 105 10.96 -0.26 -10.84
C HIS A 105 10.10 -0.78 -12.00
N VAL A 106 9.69 0.05 -12.96
CA VAL A 106 8.91 -0.39 -14.14
C VAL A 106 9.67 -1.47 -14.92
N GLU A 107 10.96 -1.25 -15.19
CA GLU A 107 11.81 -2.21 -15.90
C GLU A 107 11.92 -3.55 -15.17
N VAL A 108 12.06 -3.50 -13.85
CA VAL A 108 12.15 -4.69 -13.00
C VAL A 108 10.80 -5.41 -12.94
N ILE A 109 9.71 -4.66 -12.69
CA ILE A 109 8.34 -5.17 -12.61
C ILE A 109 7.98 -5.90 -13.90
N ASN A 110 8.24 -5.30 -15.06
CA ASN A 110 7.99 -5.90 -16.37
C ASN A 110 8.71 -7.24 -16.58
N LYS A 111 9.81 -7.50 -15.87
CA LYS A 111 10.53 -8.78 -15.95
C LYS A 111 9.94 -9.84 -15.01
N ILE A 112 9.46 -9.45 -13.83
CA ILE A 112 9.06 -10.38 -12.77
C ILE A 112 7.56 -10.69 -12.73
N ILE A 113 6.70 -9.80 -13.24
CA ILE A 113 5.25 -10.04 -13.22
C ILE A 113 4.83 -11.10 -14.24
N PRO A 114 3.77 -11.87 -13.97
CA PRO A 114 3.29 -12.88 -14.89
C PRO A 114 2.69 -12.25 -16.16
N GLN A 115 2.70 -13.00 -17.27
CA GLN A 115 2.26 -12.49 -18.58
C GLN A 115 0.84 -11.94 -18.56
N HIS A 116 -0.11 -12.63 -17.91
CA HIS A 116 -1.50 -12.18 -17.82
C HIS A 116 -1.69 -10.81 -17.12
N TRP A 117 -0.72 -10.34 -16.31
CA TRP A 117 -0.76 -8.97 -15.75
C TRP A 117 -0.21 -7.94 -16.74
N LYS A 118 0.71 -8.34 -17.62
CA LYS A 118 1.24 -7.51 -18.70
C LYS A 118 0.20 -7.29 -19.79
N ASP A 119 -0.66 -8.28 -20.01
CA ASP A 119 -1.74 -8.21 -21.00
C ASP A 119 -2.85 -7.25 -20.56
N GLU A 120 -3.06 -7.09 -19.25
CA GLU A 120 -4.09 -6.20 -18.66
C GLU A 120 -3.55 -5.28 -17.54
N PRO A 121 -2.60 -4.38 -17.83
CA PRO A 121 -1.93 -3.58 -16.80
C PRO A 121 -2.87 -2.59 -16.12
N VAL A 122 -3.88 -2.10 -16.83
CA VAL A 122 -4.89 -1.17 -16.31
C VAL A 122 -5.76 -1.83 -15.24
N ALA A 123 -6.06 -3.13 -15.39
CA ALA A 123 -6.80 -3.90 -14.40
C ALA A 123 -5.96 -4.20 -13.13
N ARG A 124 -4.65 -3.94 -13.18
CA ARG A 124 -3.67 -4.29 -12.14
C ARG A 124 -2.97 -3.10 -11.49
N ILE A 125 -3.49 -1.87 -11.70
CA ILE A 125 -2.83 -0.66 -11.20
C ILE A 125 -2.59 -0.72 -9.68
N LEU A 126 -3.51 -1.28 -8.90
CA LEU A 126 -3.35 -1.42 -7.45
C LEU A 126 -2.19 -2.35 -7.10
N GLU A 127 -2.13 -3.54 -7.70
CA GLU A 127 -1.07 -4.51 -7.50
C GLU A 127 0.30 -3.95 -7.91
N LEU A 128 0.36 -3.23 -9.04
CA LEU A 128 1.58 -2.57 -9.51
C LEU A 128 2.01 -1.45 -8.54
N CYS A 129 1.08 -0.65 -8.02
CA CYS A 129 1.38 0.37 -7.00
C CYS A 129 2.01 -0.26 -5.75
N ILE A 130 1.49 -1.40 -5.30
CA ILE A 130 2.02 -2.11 -4.12
C ILE A 130 3.45 -2.59 -4.38
N LEU A 131 3.75 -3.13 -5.58
CA LEU A 131 5.11 -3.52 -5.96
C LEU A 131 6.07 -2.32 -5.94
N HIS A 132 5.67 -1.19 -6.50
CA HIS A 132 6.47 0.03 -6.49
C HIS A 132 6.77 0.52 -5.06
N ILE A 133 5.77 0.52 -4.17
CA ILE A 133 5.93 0.91 -2.77
C ILE A 133 6.92 -0.03 -2.06
N ALA A 134 6.75 -1.35 -2.22
CA ALA A 134 7.59 -2.33 -1.57
C ALA A 134 9.06 -2.24 -2.04
N MET A 135 9.30 -2.08 -3.34
CA MET A 135 10.64 -1.91 -3.89
C MET A 135 11.30 -0.60 -3.44
N ALA A 136 10.54 0.50 -3.42
CA ALA A 136 11.04 1.78 -2.92
C ALA A 136 11.42 1.72 -1.44
N GLU A 137 10.63 1.02 -0.63
CA GLU A 137 10.92 0.84 0.79
C GLU A 137 12.20 0.01 1.02
N MET A 138 12.33 -1.12 0.32
CA MET A 138 13.51 -1.98 0.42
C MET A 138 14.80 -1.26 0.00
N THR A 139 14.74 -0.41 -1.03
CA THR A 139 15.93 0.27 -1.58
C THR A 139 16.31 1.54 -0.82
N SER A 140 15.33 2.35 -0.39
CA SER A 140 15.60 3.69 0.14
C SER A 140 15.61 3.78 1.67
N LYS A 141 14.96 2.85 2.38
CA LYS A 141 14.79 2.92 3.85
C LYS A 141 15.53 1.84 4.62
N GLY A 142 16.16 0.89 3.93
CA GLY A 142 16.86 -0.23 4.57
C GLY A 142 15.94 -1.16 5.37
N THR A 143 14.62 -1.11 5.11
CA THR A 143 13.66 -2.03 5.72
C THR A 143 14.05 -3.46 5.34
N PRO A 144 14.16 -4.40 6.31
CA PRO A 144 14.48 -5.78 6.00
C PRO A 144 13.51 -6.34 4.95
N HIS A 145 14.04 -6.94 3.88
CA HIS A 145 13.22 -7.35 2.74
C HIS A 145 12.02 -8.22 3.12
N LYS A 146 12.19 -9.12 4.11
CA LYS A 146 11.11 -9.97 4.63
C LYS A 146 9.94 -9.14 5.20
N VAL A 147 10.23 -8.03 5.89
CA VAL A 147 9.23 -7.14 6.47
C VAL A 147 8.48 -6.43 5.35
N ALA A 148 9.19 -5.77 4.43
CA ALA A 148 8.56 -5.08 3.30
C ALA A 148 7.72 -6.02 2.41
N ILE A 149 8.14 -7.28 2.23
CA ILE A 149 7.33 -8.30 1.53
C ILE A 149 6.03 -8.59 2.30
N ASN A 150 6.12 -8.82 3.61
CA ASN A 150 4.94 -9.14 4.42
C ASN A 150 3.94 -7.99 4.41
N GLU A 151 4.40 -6.75 4.60
CA GLU A 151 3.54 -5.55 4.56
C GLU A 151 2.88 -5.39 3.18
N ALA A 152 3.62 -5.62 2.09
CA ALA A 152 3.07 -5.58 0.74
C ALA A 152 1.99 -6.66 0.51
N VAL A 153 2.18 -7.85 1.07
CA VAL A 153 1.18 -8.93 1.03
C VAL A 153 -0.07 -8.58 1.84
N ASP A 154 0.09 -7.95 3.00
CA ASP A 154 -1.04 -7.54 3.83
C ASP A 154 -1.82 -6.37 3.20
N LEU A 155 -1.12 -5.43 2.54
CA LEU A 155 -1.76 -4.42 1.68
C LEU A 155 -2.54 -5.05 0.53
N ALA A 156 -2.00 -6.10 -0.09
CA ALA A 156 -2.67 -6.81 -1.18
C ALA A 156 -3.92 -7.54 -0.71
N LYS A 157 -3.90 -8.18 0.47
CA LYS A 157 -5.12 -8.81 1.04
C LYS A 157 -6.23 -7.80 1.30
N ARG A 158 -5.84 -6.56 1.62
CA ARG A 158 -6.77 -5.48 1.93
C ARG A 158 -7.38 -4.83 0.70
N PHE A 159 -6.57 -4.57 -0.32
CA PHE A 159 -6.98 -3.72 -1.46
C PHE A 159 -7.12 -4.45 -2.79
N CYS A 160 -6.68 -5.71 -2.88
CA CYS A 160 -6.68 -6.47 -4.12
C CYS A 160 -7.47 -7.77 -3.96
N ASP A 161 -7.99 -8.25 -5.08
CA ASP A 161 -8.83 -9.45 -5.10
C ASP A 161 -8.07 -10.71 -5.52
N GLY A 162 -8.67 -11.86 -5.21
CA GLY A 162 -8.27 -13.17 -5.71
C GLY A 162 -6.84 -13.57 -5.36
N GLY A 163 -6.06 -13.96 -6.36
CA GLY A 163 -4.70 -14.49 -6.19
C GLY A 163 -3.60 -13.43 -5.98
N ALA A 164 -3.94 -12.14 -5.98
CA ALA A 164 -2.96 -11.05 -5.97
C ALA A 164 -1.93 -11.12 -4.82
N PRO A 165 -2.29 -11.41 -3.55
CA PRO A 165 -1.32 -11.50 -2.46
C PRO A 165 -0.23 -12.57 -2.71
N ARG A 166 -0.62 -13.71 -3.29
CA ARG A 166 0.31 -14.78 -3.64
C ARG A 166 1.25 -14.38 -4.77
N VAL A 167 0.71 -13.70 -5.79
CA VAL A 167 1.51 -13.22 -6.95
C VAL A 167 2.50 -12.15 -6.52
N ILE A 168 2.07 -11.17 -5.72
CA ILE A 168 2.93 -10.09 -5.18
C ILE A 168 4.07 -10.68 -4.34
N ASN A 169 3.78 -11.62 -3.44
CA ASN A 169 4.81 -12.32 -2.67
C ASN A 169 5.82 -13.04 -3.58
N GLY A 170 5.36 -13.69 -4.65
CA GLY A 170 6.23 -14.34 -5.63
C GLY A 170 7.14 -13.36 -6.35
N CYS A 171 6.57 -12.27 -6.88
CA CYS A 171 7.31 -11.23 -7.60
C CYS A 171 8.40 -10.61 -6.71
N LEU A 172 8.06 -10.20 -5.49
CA LEU A 172 9.02 -9.56 -4.59
C LEU A 172 10.13 -10.52 -4.12
N ARG A 173 9.85 -11.83 -3.99
CA ARG A 173 10.90 -12.82 -3.70
C ARG A 173 11.88 -12.97 -4.87
N THR A 174 11.37 -12.98 -6.10
CA THR A 174 12.21 -12.99 -7.31
C THR A 174 13.07 -11.73 -7.37
N TYR A 175 12.46 -10.55 -7.15
CA TYR A 175 13.17 -9.28 -7.08
C TYR A 175 14.34 -9.32 -6.09
N VAL A 176 14.10 -9.76 -4.86
CA VAL A 176 15.14 -9.86 -3.82
C VAL A 176 16.24 -10.83 -4.21
N LYS A 177 15.90 -11.98 -4.80
CA LYS A 177 16.87 -12.98 -5.25
C LYS A 177 17.81 -12.41 -6.31
N ASP A 178 17.27 -11.70 -7.29
CA ASP A 178 18.03 -11.14 -8.40
C ASP A 178 18.84 -9.90 -7.99
N HIS A 179 18.36 -9.12 -7.01
CA HIS A 179 19.14 -8.02 -6.43
C HIS A 179 20.27 -8.50 -5.52
N MET A 180 20.08 -9.60 -4.79
CA MET A 180 21.13 -10.19 -3.94
C MET A 180 22.25 -10.86 -4.76
N SER A 181 21.92 -11.47 -5.90
CA SER A 181 22.96 -12.04 -6.80
C SER A 181 23.82 -10.94 -7.44
N ASN A 182 23.22 -9.80 -7.79
CA ASN A 182 23.93 -8.66 -8.37
C ASN A 182 24.75 -7.88 -7.32
N GLY A 183 24.29 -7.77 -6.07
CA GLY A 183 25.04 -7.12 -4.98
C GLY A 183 26.31 -7.86 -4.54
N ASN A 184 26.29 -9.20 -4.57
CA ASN A 184 27.49 -10.00 -4.30
C ASN A 184 28.53 -9.94 -5.43
N SER A 185 28.11 -9.65 -6.65
CA SER A 185 29.00 -9.53 -7.81
C SER A 185 29.75 -8.19 -7.80
N GLN A 186 29.09 -7.10 -7.38
CA GLN A 186 29.73 -5.79 -7.23
C GLN A 186 30.66 -5.70 -6.00
N ALA A 187 30.38 -6.44 -4.92
CA ALA A 187 31.28 -6.50 -3.76
C ALA A 187 32.58 -7.30 -4.02
N ALA A 188 32.61 -8.14 -5.05
CA ALA A 188 33.79 -8.93 -5.43
C ALA A 188 34.78 -8.15 -6.32
N GLU A 189 34.32 -7.12 -7.06
CA GLU A 189 35.17 -6.26 -7.91
C GLU A 189 35.83 -5.10 -7.16
N LEU A 190 35.50 -4.90 -5.87
CA LEU A 190 36.00 -3.80 -5.02
C LEU A 190 37.00 -4.23 -3.93
N LYS A 191 37.63 -5.41 -4.08
CA LYS A 191 38.80 -5.75 -3.24
C LYS A 191 40.10 -5.42 -3.99
N PRO A 192 40.97 -4.56 -3.41
CA PRO A 192 42.26 -4.21 -3.98
C PRO A 192 43.25 -5.39 -4.00
#